data_AF-A0A3C1Y7A4-F1
#
_entry.id   AF-A0A3C1Y7A4-F1
#
_cell.length_a   1.000
_cell.length_b   1.000
_cell.length_c   1.000
_cell.angle_alpha   90.00
_cell.angle_beta   90.00
_cell.angle_gamma   90.00
#
_symmetry.space_group_name_H-M   'P 1'
#
loop_
_entity.id
_entity.type
_entity.pdbx_description
1 polymer ?
#
loop_
_entity_poly.entity_id
_entity_poly.type
_entity_poly.pdbx_seq_one_letter_code
_entity_poly.pdbx_strand_id
1 'polypeptide(L)'
;MKKIILTIASAAAIFAGVTSCSEKSSNAASGENAALGDSLTEALGQFAGAQASMSFGQAKAMGDSARFAKMNKEDFLRGLKQVLDADTNKLAYYEGLSMGLQLVNPVMGLNNDAGVPIDRAKLIKAFESVFMADSVGDMGQYYAEYQRLMQQAQQIMVKRQQAALAEAPAAKANLADGERYQEKMLKEGYKKSASGLIYKIENPGTGEHATDADMVTVAYTGKLVNGTEFDANSDATFSPTQVVPGFGEAIKMIGVGGKMIAVIPADLGYGVQAPQQIGPNSTLIFTIEVKAIKPSNAAK
;
A
#
# COMPACT_ATOMS: atom_id res chain seq x y z
N MET A 1 -25.16 1.56 -20.64
CA MET A 1 -24.34 2.76 -20.95
C MET A 1 -24.77 3.91 -20.05
N LYS A 2 -23.79 4.73 -19.68
CA LYS A 2 -23.86 6.06 -19.03
C LYS A 2 -23.69 6.09 -17.50
N LYS A 3 -22.51 6.62 -17.16
CA LYS A 3 -21.96 6.98 -15.86
C LYS A 3 -22.71 8.20 -15.31
N ILE A 4 -22.97 8.26 -14.01
CA ILE A 4 -23.36 9.51 -13.32
C ILE A 4 -22.18 9.93 -12.46
N ILE A 5 -21.63 11.09 -12.83
CA ILE A 5 -20.49 11.77 -12.24
C ILE A 5 -21.00 12.53 -11.02
N LEU A 6 -20.30 12.35 -9.90
CA LEU A 6 -20.49 13.08 -8.65
C LEU A 6 -19.81 14.46 -8.79
N THR A 7 -20.58 15.53 -8.79
CA THR A 7 -20.06 16.90 -8.64
C THR A 7 -20.50 17.47 -7.29
N ILE A 8 -19.49 17.71 -6.46
CA ILE A 8 -19.56 18.46 -5.20
C ILE A 8 -19.83 19.92 -5.56
N ALA A 9 -20.93 20.49 -5.06
CA ALA A 9 -21.20 21.92 -5.14
C ALA A 9 -21.27 22.49 -3.72
N SER A 10 -20.15 23.11 -3.33
CA SER A 10 -20.04 24.08 -2.24
C SER A 10 -20.92 25.29 -2.53
N ALA A 11 -21.74 25.72 -1.57
CA ALA A 11 -22.39 27.03 -1.61
C ALA A 11 -22.41 27.63 -0.21
N ALA A 12 -21.44 28.52 0.03
CA ALA A 12 -21.55 29.58 1.01
C ALA A 12 -22.31 30.74 0.36
N ALA A 13 -23.32 31.29 1.05
CA ALA A 13 -23.83 32.63 0.79
C ALA A 13 -24.48 33.18 2.06
N ILE A 14 -23.75 34.07 2.72
CA ILE A 14 -24.24 35.00 3.75
C ILE A 14 -24.81 36.21 3.01
N PHE A 15 -26.00 36.68 3.40
CA PHE A 15 -26.41 38.07 3.15
C PHE A 15 -26.91 38.69 4.45
N ALA A 16 -26.20 39.75 4.85
CA ALA A 16 -26.52 40.63 5.96
C ALA A 16 -27.59 41.64 5.54
N GLY A 17 -28.55 41.90 6.42
CA GLY A 17 -29.39 43.09 6.40
C GLY A 17 -29.08 43.93 7.64
N VAL A 18 -28.40 45.06 7.44
CA VAL A 18 -28.15 46.07 8.47
C VAL A 18 -29.24 47.15 8.40
N THR A 19 -29.92 47.40 9.51
CA THR A 19 -30.58 48.69 9.76
C THR A 19 -30.18 49.18 11.15
N SER A 20 -29.57 50.35 11.14
CA SER A 20 -29.12 51.14 12.29
C SER A 20 -30.32 51.74 13.03
N CYS A 21 -30.38 51.59 14.36
CA CYS A 21 -30.39 52.70 15.34
C CYS A 21 -30.60 52.19 16.79
N SER A 22 -29.63 52.57 17.64
CA SER A 22 -29.63 52.79 19.10
C SER A 22 -30.37 51.88 20.09
N GLU A 23 -29.55 51.42 21.05
CA GLU A 23 -29.81 51.16 22.48
C GLU A 23 -30.43 49.82 22.93
N LYS A 24 -29.69 49.21 23.88
CA LYS A 24 -29.94 47.97 24.64
C LYS A 24 -29.86 46.66 23.85
N SER A 25 -28.65 46.10 23.91
CA SER A 25 -28.40 44.66 23.93
C SER A 25 -29.37 43.97 24.90
N SER A 26 -30.41 43.33 24.37
CA SER A 26 -31.09 42.22 25.02
C SER A 26 -31.02 41.03 24.09
N ASN A 27 -30.05 40.16 24.35
CA ASN A 27 -29.87 38.87 23.71
C ASN A 27 -30.94 37.88 24.23
N ALA A 28 -32.21 38.22 24.06
CA ALA A 28 -33.34 37.33 24.34
C ALA A 28 -33.92 36.91 23.00
N ALA A 29 -33.59 35.71 22.56
CA ALA A 29 -34.24 35.09 21.41
C ALA A 29 -35.77 35.13 21.64
N SER A 30 -36.55 35.48 20.62
CA SER A 30 -38.01 35.30 20.67
C SER A 30 -38.31 33.83 21.02
N GLY A 31 -39.41 33.56 21.73
CA GLY A 31 -39.73 32.19 22.18
C GLY A 31 -39.76 31.15 21.05
N GLU A 32 -40.08 31.57 19.84
CA GLU A 32 -40.03 30.75 18.62
C GLU A 32 -38.59 30.42 18.18
N ASN A 33 -37.68 31.38 18.24
CA ASN A 33 -36.26 31.15 17.94
C ASN A 33 -35.58 30.28 19.01
N ALA A 34 -35.99 30.39 20.27
CA ALA A 34 -35.51 29.52 21.34
C ALA A 34 -35.97 28.06 21.14
N ALA A 35 -37.26 27.84 20.85
CA ALA A 35 -37.81 26.51 20.59
C ALA A 35 -37.19 25.84 19.35
N LEU A 36 -36.92 26.62 18.29
CA LEU A 36 -36.19 26.14 17.12
C LEU A 36 -34.74 25.77 17.48
N GLY A 37 -34.05 26.59 18.29
CA GLY A 37 -32.70 26.33 18.75
C GLY A 37 -32.57 25.04 19.57
N ASP A 38 -33.52 24.78 20.48
CA ASP A 38 -33.56 23.54 21.26
C ASP A 38 -33.79 22.32 20.35
N SER A 39 -34.76 22.42 19.43
CA SER A 39 -35.05 21.36 18.46
C SER A 39 -33.86 21.07 17.55
N LEU A 40 -33.13 22.09 17.10
CA LEU A 40 -31.92 21.96 16.29
C LEU A 40 -30.76 21.34 17.09
N THR A 41 -30.63 21.68 18.37
CA THR A 41 -29.59 21.11 19.24
C THR A 41 -29.77 19.60 19.39
N GLU A 42 -31.00 19.17 19.69
CA GLU A 42 -31.33 17.75 19.79
C GLU A 42 -31.14 17.04 18.45
N ALA A 43 -31.68 17.60 17.36
CA ALA A 43 -31.59 17.00 16.03
C ALA A 43 -30.14 16.89 15.54
N LEU A 44 -29.31 17.93 15.75
CA LEU A 44 -27.90 17.93 15.39
C LEU A 44 -27.11 16.87 16.18
N GLY A 45 -27.35 16.78 17.49
CA GLY A 45 -26.71 15.79 18.36
C GLY A 45 -27.09 14.36 17.99
N GLN A 46 -28.38 14.10 17.76
CA GLN A 46 -28.88 12.79 17.32
C GLN A 46 -28.33 12.40 15.95
N PHE A 47 -28.32 13.33 14.99
CA PHE A 47 -27.77 13.10 13.65
C PHE A 47 -26.27 12.78 13.69
N ALA A 48 -25.47 13.61 14.38
CA ALA A 48 -24.04 13.39 14.52
C ALA A 48 -23.73 12.07 15.25
N GLY A 49 -24.48 11.76 16.30
CA GLY A 49 -24.39 10.49 17.03
C GLY A 49 -24.71 9.28 16.14
N ALA A 50 -25.75 9.36 15.31
CA ALA A 50 -26.10 8.32 14.35
C ALA A 50 -24.98 8.12 13.31
N GLN A 51 -24.41 9.20 12.77
CA GLN A 51 -23.29 9.14 11.82
C GLN A 51 -22.05 8.50 12.43
N ALA A 52 -21.69 8.88 13.66
CA ALA A 52 -20.56 8.28 14.39
C ALA A 52 -20.81 6.79 14.65
N SER A 53 -22.02 6.41 15.08
CA SER A 53 -22.40 5.01 15.32
C SER A 53 -22.30 4.16 14.04
N MET A 54 -22.78 4.67 12.91
CA MET A 54 -22.64 4.01 11.61
C MET A 54 -21.17 3.82 11.23
N SER A 55 -20.32 4.83 11.46
CA SER A 55 -18.89 4.77 11.15
C SER A 55 -18.19 3.68 11.98
N PHE A 56 -18.51 3.57 13.28
CA PHE A 56 -18.03 2.47 14.13
C PHE A 56 -18.56 1.11 13.63
N GLY A 57 -19.82 1.03 13.21
CA GLY A 57 -20.43 -0.18 12.66
C GLY A 57 -19.76 -0.66 11.36
N GLN A 58 -19.47 0.26 10.44
CA GLN A 58 -18.77 -0.03 9.19
C GLN A 58 -17.34 -0.50 9.44
N ALA A 59 -16.61 0.15 10.34
CA ALA A 59 -15.25 -0.27 10.72
C ALA A 59 -15.22 -1.70 11.26
N LYS A 60 -16.23 -2.10 12.05
CA LYS A 60 -16.38 -3.48 12.53
C LYS A 60 -16.68 -4.48 11.42
N ALA A 61 -17.51 -4.10 10.45
CA ALA A 61 -17.91 -4.97 9.34
C ALA A 61 -16.79 -5.21 8.32
N MET A 62 -15.83 -4.29 8.21
CA MET A 62 -14.68 -4.40 7.29
C MET A 62 -13.54 -5.30 7.81
N GLY A 63 -13.66 -5.90 9.00
CA GLY A 63 -12.72 -6.92 9.49
C GLY A 63 -11.35 -6.41 9.96
N ASP A 64 -11.14 -5.09 10.06
CA ASP A 64 -9.91 -4.49 10.60
C ASP A 64 -9.89 -4.57 12.15
N SER A 65 -9.73 -5.81 12.65
CA SER A 65 -9.94 -6.18 14.05
C SER A 65 -8.99 -5.47 15.02
N ALA A 66 -7.76 -5.18 14.59
CA ALA A 66 -6.74 -4.57 15.44
C ALA A 66 -6.96 -3.05 15.66
N ARG A 67 -7.45 -2.34 14.63
CA ARG A 67 -7.81 -0.92 14.75
C ARG A 67 -9.10 -0.75 15.53
N PHE A 68 -10.10 -1.57 15.25
CA PHE A 68 -11.39 -1.52 15.93
C PHE A 68 -11.28 -1.89 17.42
N ALA A 69 -10.43 -2.85 17.80
CA ALA A 69 -10.18 -3.19 19.20
C ALA A 69 -9.66 -2.01 20.04
N LYS A 70 -9.09 -0.99 19.40
CA LYS A 70 -8.58 0.22 20.05
C LYS A 70 -9.57 1.40 19.98
N MET A 71 -10.72 1.24 19.30
CA MET A 71 -11.75 2.28 19.23
C MET A 71 -12.67 2.17 20.44
N ASN A 72 -12.67 3.19 21.27
CA ASN A 72 -13.46 3.27 22.49
C ASN A 72 -14.49 4.42 22.37
N LYS A 73 -15.77 4.14 22.67
CA LYS A 73 -16.85 5.14 22.54
C LYS A 73 -16.74 6.24 23.60
N GLU A 74 -16.28 5.91 24.80
CA GLU A 74 -16.05 6.87 25.88
C GLU A 74 -14.92 7.84 25.54
N ASP A 75 -13.83 7.37 24.92
CA ASP A 75 -12.71 8.18 24.44
C ASP A 75 -13.14 9.07 23.26
N PHE A 76 -13.95 8.53 22.34
CA PHE A 76 -14.56 9.32 21.26
C PHE A 76 -15.41 10.46 21.81
N LEU A 77 -16.29 10.17 22.79
CA LEU A 77 -17.11 11.19 23.44
C LEU A 77 -16.26 12.22 24.20
N ARG A 78 -15.17 11.78 24.85
CA ARG A 78 -14.25 12.71 25.53
C ARG A 78 -13.60 13.68 24.55
N GLY A 79 -13.15 13.19 23.39
CA GLY A 79 -12.60 14.03 22.33
C GLY A 79 -13.64 14.99 21.75
N LEU A 80 -14.86 14.52 21.49
CA LEU A 80 -15.95 15.36 20.99
C LEU A 80 -16.29 16.50 21.98
N LYS A 81 -16.43 16.16 23.27
CA LYS A 81 -16.70 17.13 24.34
C LYS A 81 -15.58 18.17 24.45
N GLN A 82 -14.32 17.76 24.36
CA GLN A 82 -13.19 18.69 24.42
C GLN A 82 -13.24 19.79 23.35
N VAL A 83 -13.80 19.49 22.17
CA VAL A 83 -13.98 20.47 21.08
C VAL A 83 -15.24 21.32 21.30
N LEU A 84 -16.37 20.70 21.67
CA LEU A 84 -17.65 21.39 21.84
C LEU A 84 -17.71 22.28 23.08
N ASP A 85 -17.00 21.91 24.14
CA ASP A 85 -16.91 22.69 25.40
C ASP A 85 -15.89 23.83 25.31
N ALA A 86 -15.12 23.92 24.21
CA ALA A 86 -14.17 25.00 24.02
C ALA A 86 -14.89 26.34 23.75
N ASP A 87 -14.29 27.43 24.19
CA ASP A 87 -14.79 28.79 23.97
C ASP A 87 -14.77 29.12 22.46
N THR A 88 -15.96 29.32 21.89
CA THR A 88 -16.16 29.57 20.45
C THR A 88 -15.49 30.84 19.94
N ASN A 89 -15.06 31.75 20.83
CA ASN A 89 -14.30 32.94 20.47
C ASN A 89 -12.79 32.70 20.31
N LYS A 90 -12.29 31.51 20.69
CA LYS A 90 -10.86 31.17 20.60
C LYS A 90 -10.54 30.46 19.28
N LEU A 91 -10.66 31.19 18.16
CA LEU A 91 -10.46 30.63 16.82
C LEU A 91 -9.09 29.95 16.64
N ALA A 92 -8.01 30.56 17.12
CA ALA A 92 -6.66 29.97 17.07
C ALA A 92 -6.53 28.64 17.83
N TYR A 93 -7.32 28.44 18.89
CA TYR A 93 -7.36 27.18 19.62
C TYR A 93 -7.96 26.05 18.76
N TYR A 94 -9.03 26.34 18.01
CA TYR A 94 -9.62 25.37 17.07
C TYR A 94 -8.69 25.06 15.90
N GLU A 95 -8.00 26.07 15.36
CA GLU A 95 -7.00 25.85 14.32
C GLU A 95 -5.84 24.97 14.83
N GLY A 96 -5.38 25.20 16.07
CA GLY A 96 -4.40 24.35 16.73
C GLY A 96 -4.87 22.90 16.93
N LEU A 97 -6.13 22.70 17.35
CA LEU A 97 -6.72 21.36 17.44
C LEU A 97 -6.77 20.66 16.08
N SER A 98 -7.19 21.38 15.03
CA SER A 98 -7.22 20.86 13.65
C SER A 98 -5.83 20.45 13.18
N MET A 99 -4.81 21.30 13.40
CA MET A 99 -3.42 20.99 13.08
C MET A 99 -2.89 19.77 13.86
N GLY A 100 -3.21 19.68 15.15
CA GLY A 100 -2.87 18.52 15.98
C GLY A 100 -3.45 17.21 15.44
N LEU A 101 -4.71 17.22 14.99
CA LEU A 101 -5.36 16.08 14.34
C LEU A 101 -4.74 15.75 12.98
N GLN A 102 -4.21 16.73 12.25
CA GLN A 102 -3.48 16.47 11.00
C GLN A 102 -2.13 15.78 11.28
N LEU A 103 -1.43 16.16 12.35
CA LEU A 103 -0.12 15.60 12.71
C LEU A 103 -0.21 14.22 13.38
N VAL A 104 -1.32 13.91 14.06
CA VAL A 104 -1.43 12.65 14.82
C VAL A 104 -1.34 11.41 13.93
N ASN A 105 -1.92 11.45 12.73
CA ASN A 105 -1.97 10.29 11.83
C ASN A 105 -0.57 9.92 11.29
N PRO A 106 0.22 10.85 10.70
CA PRO A 106 1.61 10.57 10.32
C PRO A 106 2.47 10.09 11.50
N VAL A 107 2.32 10.70 12.68
CA VAL A 107 3.08 10.31 13.88
C VAL A 107 2.74 8.88 14.31
N MET A 108 1.46 8.51 14.30
CA MET A 108 1.04 7.14 14.61
C MET A 108 1.56 6.14 13.57
N GLY A 109 1.48 6.47 12.28
CA GLY A 109 1.99 5.61 11.21
C GLY A 109 3.50 5.38 11.30
N LEU A 110 4.27 6.44 11.55
CA LEU A 110 5.72 6.32 11.74
C LEU A 110 6.07 5.51 13.01
N ASN A 111 5.36 5.74 14.11
CA ASN A 111 5.60 5.01 15.35
C ASN A 111 5.24 3.53 15.26
N ASN A 112 4.06 3.21 14.74
CA ASN A 112 3.49 1.86 14.82
C ASN A 112 3.85 1.01 13.60
N ASP A 113 3.78 1.59 12.39
CA ASP A 113 3.93 0.83 11.14
C ASP A 113 5.39 0.89 10.66
N ALA A 114 6.02 2.06 10.76
CA ALA A 114 7.44 2.21 10.44
C ALA A 114 8.36 1.79 11.59
N GLY A 115 7.85 1.73 12.82
CA GLY A 115 8.63 1.56 14.05
C GLY A 115 9.77 2.58 14.16
N VAL A 116 9.52 3.81 13.69
CA VAL A 116 10.38 4.98 13.79
C VAL A 116 9.80 5.87 14.88
N PRO A 117 10.35 5.85 16.11
CA PRO A 117 9.78 6.58 17.23
C PRO A 117 9.91 8.09 17.03
N ILE A 118 8.79 8.78 17.08
CA ILE A 118 8.67 10.23 17.05
C ILE A 118 8.52 10.76 18.47
N ASP A 119 9.52 11.54 18.89
CA ASP A 119 9.50 12.29 20.14
C ASP A 119 8.54 13.49 20.00
N ARG A 120 7.37 13.38 20.65
CA ARG A 120 6.33 14.41 20.59
C ARG A 120 6.77 15.74 21.17
N ALA A 121 7.64 15.75 22.19
CA ALA A 121 8.13 16.98 22.79
C ALA A 121 9.07 17.71 21.83
N LYS A 122 9.93 16.97 21.12
CA LYS A 122 10.78 17.56 20.06
C LYS A 122 9.97 18.03 18.86
N LEU A 123 8.92 17.30 18.48
CA LEU A 123 8.00 17.72 17.41
C LEU A 123 7.35 19.06 17.74
N ILE A 124 6.82 19.21 18.95
CA ILE A 124 6.20 20.47 19.40
C ILE A 124 7.24 21.60 19.43
N LYS A 125 8.43 21.37 19.99
CA LYS A 125 9.51 22.37 20.00
C LYS A 125 9.92 22.80 18.58
N ALA A 126 10.01 21.86 17.64
CA ALA A 126 10.32 22.17 16.25
C ALA A 126 9.20 23.00 15.60
N PHE A 127 7.93 22.65 15.84
CA PHE A 127 6.78 23.43 15.41
C PHE A 127 6.81 24.86 15.97
N GLU A 128 6.97 25.00 17.29
CA GLU A 128 7.06 26.29 17.99
C GLU A 128 8.17 27.17 17.42
N SER A 129 9.35 26.60 17.14
CA SER A 129 10.50 27.34 16.62
C SER A 129 10.26 28.03 15.27
N VAL A 130 9.36 27.48 14.44
CA VAL A 130 9.03 28.04 13.13
C VAL A 130 7.75 28.88 13.21
N PHE A 131 6.73 28.38 13.90
CA PHE A 131 5.42 29.02 13.97
C PHE A 131 5.45 30.34 14.77
N MET A 132 6.27 30.42 15.82
CA MET A 132 6.39 31.61 16.67
C MET A 132 7.45 32.60 16.19
N ALA A 133 8.13 32.32 15.07
CA ALA A 133 9.10 33.22 14.49
C ALA A 133 8.41 34.41 13.79
N ASP A 134 9.04 35.58 13.82
CA ASP A 134 8.53 36.79 13.16
C ASP A 134 8.38 36.63 11.63
N SER A 135 9.11 35.68 11.05
CA SER A 135 9.02 35.31 9.64
C SER A 135 9.41 33.86 9.42
N VAL A 136 8.77 33.21 8.44
CA VAL A 136 9.15 31.87 8.00
C VAL A 136 10.25 32.00 6.94
N GLY A 137 11.30 31.19 7.07
CA GLY A 137 12.36 31.07 6.06
C GLY A 137 11.88 30.39 4.77
N ASP A 138 12.82 29.89 3.95
CA ASP A 138 12.47 29.20 2.70
C ASP A 138 11.67 27.91 2.97
N MET A 139 10.37 27.95 2.63
CA MET A 139 9.45 26.82 2.74
C MET A 139 9.90 25.60 1.93
N GLY A 140 10.62 25.80 0.83
CA GLY A 140 11.16 24.72 0.00
C GLY A 140 12.16 23.84 0.76
N GLN A 141 12.94 24.42 1.67
CA GLN A 141 13.92 23.68 2.47
C GLN A 141 13.25 22.74 3.47
N TYR A 142 12.23 23.21 4.18
CA TYR A 142 11.46 22.37 5.12
C TYR A 142 10.79 21.20 4.39
N TYR A 143 10.20 21.47 3.22
CA TYR A 143 9.56 20.41 2.42
C TYR A 143 10.56 19.40 1.89
N ALA A 144 11.69 19.85 1.34
CA ALA A 144 12.73 18.97 0.81
C ALA A 144 13.31 18.05 1.89
N GLU A 145 13.62 18.59 3.07
CA GLU A 145 14.17 17.78 4.17
C GLU A 145 13.13 16.79 4.71
N TYR A 146 11.88 17.22 4.88
CA TYR A 146 10.79 16.33 5.28
C TYR A 146 10.60 15.19 4.28
N GLN A 147 10.55 15.47 2.98
CA GLN A 147 10.41 14.45 1.94
C GLN A 147 11.57 13.46 1.94
N ARG A 148 12.81 13.95 2.08
CA ARG A 148 14.01 13.10 2.17
C ARG A 148 13.93 12.13 3.34
N LEU A 149 13.57 12.62 4.52
CA LEU A 149 13.44 11.77 5.72
C LEU A 149 12.26 10.79 5.61
N MET A 150 11.14 11.22 5.02
CA MET A 150 10.00 10.33 4.77
C MET A 150 10.33 9.22 3.78
N GLN A 151 11.12 9.49 2.74
CA GLN A 151 11.63 8.45 1.84
C GLN A 151 12.49 7.42 2.59
N GLN A 152 13.35 7.87 3.50
CA GLN A 152 14.15 6.96 4.34
C GLN A 152 13.26 6.12 5.27
N ALA A 153 12.28 6.74 5.92
CA ALA A 153 11.31 6.03 6.76
C ALA A 153 10.52 4.98 5.95
N GLN A 154 10.13 5.31 4.72
CA GLN A 154 9.47 4.38 3.81
C GLN A 154 10.37 3.20 3.43
N GLN A 155 11.65 3.42 3.17
CA GLN A 155 12.61 2.34 2.91
C GLN A 155 12.78 1.42 4.12
N ILE A 156 12.80 1.97 5.34
CA ILE A 156 12.83 1.19 6.58
C ILE A 156 11.57 0.32 6.70
N MET A 157 10.39 0.90 6.43
CA MET A 157 9.12 0.16 6.41
C MET A 157 9.17 -1.02 5.44
N VAL A 158 9.56 -0.77 4.19
CA VAL A 158 9.63 -1.82 3.16
C VAL A 158 10.59 -2.93 3.58
N LYS A 159 11.79 -2.59 4.09
CA LYS A 159 12.75 -3.60 4.57
C LYS A 159 12.21 -4.41 5.73
N ARG A 160 11.53 -3.77 6.70
CA ARG A 160 10.91 -4.46 7.83
C ARG A 160 9.77 -5.38 7.40
N GLN A 161 8.93 -4.92 6.49
CA GLN A 161 7.84 -5.73 5.93
C GLN A 161 8.40 -6.94 5.19
N GLN A 162 9.43 -6.75 4.35
CA GLN A 162 10.11 -7.85 3.67
C GLN A 162 10.72 -8.85 4.65
N ALA A 163 11.40 -8.37 5.71
CA ALA A 163 11.96 -9.24 6.75
C ALA A 163 10.85 -10.00 7.49
N ALA A 164 9.75 -9.35 7.85
CA ALA A 164 8.61 -9.99 8.50
C ALA A 164 7.96 -11.05 7.59
N LEU A 165 7.83 -10.78 6.29
CA LEU A 165 7.36 -11.76 5.31
C LEU A 165 8.33 -12.94 5.18
N ALA A 166 9.65 -12.69 5.23
CA ALA A 166 10.67 -13.74 5.14
C ALA A 166 10.65 -14.65 6.37
N GLU A 167 10.37 -14.07 7.54
CA GLU A 167 10.26 -14.78 8.80
C GLU A 167 8.91 -15.49 8.99
N ALA A 168 7.92 -15.20 8.14
CA ALA A 168 6.60 -15.81 8.22
C ALA A 168 6.70 -17.34 8.07
N PRO A 169 5.90 -18.13 8.83
CA PRO A 169 5.94 -19.58 8.77
C PRO A 169 5.80 -20.14 7.34
N ALA A 170 4.94 -19.53 6.52
CA ALA A 170 4.76 -19.91 5.12
C ALA A 170 6.03 -19.70 4.28
N ALA A 171 6.74 -18.59 4.46
CA ALA A 171 7.97 -18.31 3.72
C ALA A 171 9.09 -19.29 4.08
N LYS A 172 9.22 -19.64 5.36
CA LYS A 172 10.18 -20.65 5.83
C LYS A 172 9.82 -22.05 5.31
N ALA A 173 8.55 -22.41 5.35
CA ALA A 173 8.07 -23.70 4.86
C ALA A 173 8.31 -23.83 3.34
N ASN A 174 7.92 -22.83 2.56
CA ASN A 174 8.09 -22.80 1.11
C ASN A 174 9.57 -22.87 0.70
N LEU A 175 10.45 -22.16 1.42
CA LEU A 175 11.89 -22.21 1.17
C LEU A 175 12.43 -23.64 1.39
N ALA A 176 12.10 -24.26 2.53
CA ALA A 176 12.53 -25.61 2.84
C ALA A 176 11.94 -26.67 1.88
N ASP A 177 10.68 -26.53 1.48
CA ASP A 177 10.06 -27.39 0.47
C ASP A 177 10.72 -27.24 -0.89
N GLY A 178 11.06 -25.99 -1.26
CA GLY A 178 11.84 -25.66 -2.44
C GLY A 178 13.21 -26.34 -2.46
N GLU A 179 13.99 -26.19 -1.40
CA GLU A 179 15.31 -26.81 -1.25
C GLU A 179 15.23 -28.35 -1.36
N ARG A 180 14.26 -28.96 -0.67
CA ARG A 180 14.01 -30.41 -0.77
C ARG A 180 13.67 -30.85 -2.20
N TYR A 181 12.83 -30.09 -2.89
CA TYR A 181 12.46 -30.38 -4.28
C TYR A 181 13.67 -30.26 -5.21
N GLN A 182 14.47 -29.21 -5.06
CA GLN A 182 15.70 -28.99 -5.81
C GLN A 182 16.69 -30.15 -5.65
N GLU A 183 16.97 -30.58 -4.42
CA GLU A 183 17.83 -31.74 -4.15
C GLU A 183 17.31 -33.02 -4.78
N LYS A 184 15.99 -33.26 -4.69
CA LYS A 184 15.35 -34.40 -5.32
C LYS A 184 15.55 -34.41 -6.83
N MET A 185 15.30 -33.28 -7.50
CA MET A 185 15.45 -33.18 -8.96
C MET A 185 16.90 -33.38 -9.41
N LEU A 186 17.89 -32.88 -8.65
CA LEU A 186 19.31 -33.13 -8.94
C LEU A 186 19.65 -34.63 -8.86
N LYS A 187 19.11 -35.35 -7.87
CA LYS A 187 19.26 -36.82 -7.78
C LYS A 187 18.58 -37.56 -8.93
N GLU A 188 17.53 -36.98 -9.51
CA GLU A 188 16.83 -37.50 -10.70
C GLU A 188 17.51 -37.12 -12.03
N GLY A 189 18.70 -36.51 -11.97
CA GLY A 189 19.54 -36.21 -13.14
C GLY A 189 19.28 -34.84 -13.77
N TYR A 190 18.57 -33.94 -13.09
CA TYR A 190 18.53 -32.54 -13.49
C TYR A 190 19.90 -31.89 -13.29
N LYS A 191 20.22 -30.90 -14.11
CA LYS A 191 21.46 -30.13 -14.04
C LYS A 191 21.24 -28.83 -13.27
N LYS A 192 22.29 -28.28 -12.68
CA LYS A 192 22.29 -26.96 -12.04
C LYS A 192 23.15 -26.01 -12.86
N SER A 193 22.63 -24.83 -13.19
CA SER A 193 23.41 -23.77 -13.84
C SER A 193 24.23 -22.98 -12.82
N ALA A 194 25.06 -22.05 -13.30
CA ALA A 194 25.87 -21.18 -12.44
C ALA A 194 25.03 -20.21 -11.59
N SER A 195 23.84 -19.80 -12.06
CA SER A 195 22.93 -18.95 -11.29
C SER A 195 22.19 -19.72 -10.18
N GLY A 196 22.18 -21.05 -10.28
CA GLY A 196 21.44 -21.93 -9.39
C GLY A 196 20.15 -22.49 -9.98
N LEU A 197 19.77 -22.10 -11.20
CA LEU A 197 18.65 -22.69 -11.93
C LEU A 197 18.85 -24.20 -12.07
N ILE A 198 17.85 -24.99 -11.70
CA ILE A 198 17.85 -26.44 -11.88
C ILE A 198 16.99 -26.77 -13.08
N TYR A 199 17.45 -27.65 -13.96
CA TYR A 199 16.76 -27.86 -15.23
C TYR A 199 17.00 -29.24 -15.84
N LYS A 200 16.07 -29.62 -16.71
CA LYS A 200 16.20 -30.78 -17.59
C LYS A 200 15.74 -30.38 -18.98
N ILE A 201 16.66 -30.45 -19.94
CA ILE A 201 16.34 -30.27 -21.36
C ILE A 201 15.73 -31.59 -21.85
N GLU A 202 14.47 -31.55 -22.28
CA GLU A 202 13.79 -32.68 -22.89
C GLU A 202 14.06 -32.72 -24.40
N ASN A 203 14.08 -31.55 -25.03
CA ASN A 203 14.47 -31.34 -26.42
C ASN A 203 15.30 -30.05 -26.51
N PRO A 204 16.54 -30.08 -27.01
CA PRO A 204 17.34 -28.86 -27.16
C PRO A 204 16.75 -27.87 -28.19
N GLY A 205 15.89 -28.34 -29.10
CA GLY A 205 15.40 -27.55 -30.21
C GLY A 205 16.44 -27.40 -31.32
N THR A 206 16.25 -26.42 -32.18
CA THR A 206 17.12 -26.14 -33.33
C THR A 206 17.43 -24.65 -33.43
N GLY A 207 18.49 -24.33 -34.18
CA GLY A 207 18.89 -22.96 -34.45
C GLY A 207 19.61 -22.30 -33.29
N GLU A 208 19.75 -20.97 -33.39
CA GLU A 208 20.41 -20.16 -32.38
C GLU A 208 19.54 -19.98 -31.14
N HIS A 209 20.21 -19.76 -30.01
CA HIS A 209 19.58 -19.43 -28.75
C HIS A 209 19.23 -17.94 -28.69
N ALA A 210 18.16 -17.61 -27.95
CA ALA A 210 17.77 -16.22 -27.73
C ALA A 210 18.83 -15.47 -26.91
N THR A 211 18.96 -14.18 -27.20
CA THR A 211 19.75 -13.19 -26.47
C THR A 211 18.83 -12.28 -25.65
N ASP A 212 19.40 -11.43 -24.80
CA ASP A 212 18.62 -10.50 -23.96
C ASP A 212 17.83 -9.46 -24.78
N ALA A 213 18.23 -9.22 -26.03
CA ALA A 213 17.56 -8.31 -26.94
C ALA A 213 16.41 -8.96 -27.73
N ASP A 214 16.24 -10.28 -27.65
CA ASP A 214 15.22 -10.97 -28.43
C ASP A 214 13.84 -11.00 -27.74
N MET A 215 12.83 -11.29 -28.55
CA MET A 215 11.48 -11.64 -28.13
C MET A 215 11.27 -13.13 -28.38
N VAL A 216 10.93 -13.88 -27.32
CA VAL A 216 10.75 -15.32 -27.37
C VAL A 216 9.29 -15.66 -27.16
N THR A 217 8.70 -16.34 -28.13
CA THR A 217 7.35 -16.88 -28.03
C THR A 217 7.42 -18.30 -27.47
N VAL A 218 6.67 -18.58 -26.41
CA VAL A 218 6.70 -19.83 -25.67
C VAL A 218 5.30 -20.35 -25.36
N ALA A 219 5.19 -21.68 -25.31
CA ALA A 219 4.15 -22.35 -24.53
C ALA A 219 4.74 -22.73 -23.17
N TYR A 220 4.03 -22.45 -22.08
CA TYR A 220 4.49 -22.79 -20.73
C TYR A 220 3.36 -23.17 -19.78
N THR A 221 3.74 -23.88 -18.74
CA THR A 221 2.91 -24.15 -17.56
C THR A 221 3.76 -23.95 -16.32
N GLY A 222 3.33 -23.06 -15.42
CA GLY A 222 3.95 -22.74 -14.15
C GLY A 222 3.22 -23.40 -12.99
N LYS A 223 3.95 -24.19 -12.19
CA LYS A 223 3.43 -24.90 -11.02
C LYS A 223 4.28 -24.63 -9.79
N LEU A 224 3.66 -24.71 -8.62
CA LEU A 224 4.35 -24.75 -7.34
C LEU A 224 4.84 -26.17 -7.05
N VAL A 225 5.73 -26.31 -6.07
CA VAL A 225 6.28 -27.61 -5.62
C VAL A 225 5.21 -28.62 -5.17
N ASN A 226 4.06 -28.13 -4.71
CA ASN A 226 2.90 -28.95 -4.33
C ASN A 226 2.03 -29.39 -5.53
N GLY A 227 2.40 -29.00 -6.76
CA GLY A 227 1.68 -29.31 -7.99
C GLY A 227 0.59 -28.32 -8.38
N THR A 228 0.29 -27.31 -7.55
CA THR A 228 -0.69 -26.26 -7.88
C THR A 228 -0.21 -25.46 -9.09
N GLU A 229 -1.02 -25.44 -10.15
CA GLU A 229 -0.81 -24.56 -11.30
C GLU A 229 -1.21 -23.13 -10.94
N PHE A 230 -0.32 -22.18 -11.21
CA PHE A 230 -0.57 -20.76 -10.94
C PHE A 230 -0.63 -19.92 -12.21
N ASP A 231 -0.09 -20.43 -13.32
CA ASP A 231 -0.11 -19.76 -14.62
C ASP A 231 0.15 -20.76 -15.77
N ALA A 232 -0.44 -20.52 -16.94
CA ALA A 232 -0.22 -21.30 -18.14
C ALA A 232 -0.60 -20.51 -19.39
N ASN A 233 0.17 -20.66 -20.46
CA ASN A 233 -0.15 -20.08 -21.76
C ASN A 233 0.42 -20.94 -22.89
N SER A 234 -0.25 -21.04 -24.03
CA SER A 234 0.23 -21.79 -25.19
C SER A 234 0.99 -20.94 -26.20
N ASP A 235 0.87 -19.61 -26.15
CA ASP A 235 1.42 -18.68 -27.14
C ASP A 235 1.68 -17.28 -26.52
N ALA A 236 2.60 -17.21 -25.56
CA ALA A 236 2.99 -15.97 -24.90
C ALA A 236 4.37 -15.50 -25.38
N THR A 237 4.55 -14.20 -25.59
CA THR A 237 5.84 -13.63 -26.02
C THR A 237 6.44 -12.78 -24.92
N PHE A 238 7.70 -13.07 -24.59
CA PHE A 238 8.45 -12.38 -23.53
C PHE A 238 9.81 -11.90 -24.02
N SER A 239 10.29 -10.79 -23.46
CA SER A 239 11.72 -10.49 -23.45
C SER A 239 12.37 -11.19 -22.25
N PRO A 240 13.54 -11.85 -22.42
CA PRO A 240 14.25 -12.51 -21.31
C PRO A 240 14.56 -11.59 -20.12
N THR A 241 14.61 -10.27 -20.32
CA THR A 241 14.92 -9.27 -19.28
C THR A 241 13.69 -8.75 -18.54
N GLN A 242 12.47 -9.05 -19.02
CA GLN A 242 11.22 -8.54 -18.46
C GLN A 242 10.43 -9.60 -17.66
N VAL A 243 11.06 -10.75 -17.43
CA VAL A 243 10.50 -11.88 -16.69
C VAL A 243 11.39 -12.17 -15.47
N VAL A 244 10.95 -13.07 -14.59
CA VAL A 244 11.78 -13.49 -13.45
C VAL A 244 13.11 -14.08 -13.95
N PRO A 245 14.25 -13.80 -13.29
CA PRO A 245 15.58 -14.13 -13.80
C PRO A 245 15.75 -15.58 -14.27
N GLY A 246 15.25 -16.55 -13.50
CA GLY A 246 15.37 -17.97 -13.86
C GLY A 246 14.57 -18.37 -15.08
N PHE A 247 13.42 -17.71 -15.35
CA PHE A 247 12.63 -17.97 -16.55
C PHE A 247 13.31 -17.38 -17.78
N GLY A 248 13.82 -16.14 -17.65
CA GLY A 248 14.61 -15.48 -18.69
C GLY A 248 15.87 -16.27 -19.05
N GLU A 249 16.55 -16.85 -18.07
CA GLU A 249 17.66 -17.77 -18.31
C GLU A 249 17.19 -19.04 -19.04
N ALA A 250 16.14 -19.71 -18.57
CA ALA A 250 15.65 -20.96 -19.14
C ALA A 250 15.28 -20.84 -20.63
N ILE A 251 14.54 -19.80 -21.03
CA ILE A 251 14.13 -19.61 -22.43
C ILE A 251 15.30 -19.35 -23.39
N LYS A 252 16.46 -18.92 -22.86
CA LYS A 252 17.70 -18.75 -23.64
C LYS A 252 18.53 -20.03 -23.73
N MET A 253 18.21 -21.07 -22.97
CA MET A 253 18.99 -22.32 -22.93
C MET A 253 18.58 -23.33 -24.00
N ILE A 254 17.44 -23.12 -24.67
CA ILE A 254 16.89 -24.01 -25.70
C ILE A 254 16.57 -23.21 -26.97
N GLY A 255 16.70 -23.84 -28.13
CA GLY A 255 16.38 -23.24 -29.43
C GLY A 255 14.90 -23.40 -29.80
N VAL A 256 14.53 -22.98 -31.00
CA VAL A 256 13.16 -23.12 -31.52
C VAL A 256 12.76 -24.59 -31.61
N GLY A 257 11.54 -24.90 -31.12
CA GLY A 257 11.03 -26.27 -30.95
C GLY A 257 11.62 -27.00 -29.74
N GLY A 258 12.50 -26.35 -28.98
CA GLY A 258 13.08 -26.90 -27.76
C GLY A 258 12.06 -26.95 -26.64
N LYS A 259 12.25 -27.90 -25.72
CA LYS A 259 11.41 -28.12 -24.56
C LYS A 259 12.26 -28.45 -23.34
N MET A 260 11.94 -27.85 -22.21
CA MET A 260 12.63 -28.10 -20.95
C MET A 260 11.69 -28.01 -19.75
N ILE A 261 12.14 -28.60 -18.65
CA ILE A 261 11.60 -28.35 -17.32
C ILE A 261 12.62 -27.51 -16.56
N ALA A 262 12.18 -26.37 -16.03
CA ALA A 262 12.96 -25.42 -15.25
C ALA A 262 12.40 -25.38 -13.82
N VAL A 263 13.27 -25.60 -12.85
CA VAL A 263 13.03 -25.52 -11.40
C VAL A 263 13.75 -24.28 -10.93
N ILE A 264 12.99 -23.21 -10.73
CA ILE A 264 13.46 -21.86 -10.45
C ILE A 264 13.40 -21.64 -8.93
N PRO A 265 14.55 -21.59 -8.23
CA PRO A 265 14.60 -21.26 -6.82
C PRO A 265 14.04 -19.85 -6.56
N ALA A 266 13.65 -19.57 -5.31
CA ALA A 266 12.92 -18.35 -4.97
C ALA A 266 13.66 -17.04 -5.32
N ASP A 267 14.99 -17.02 -5.18
CA ASP A 267 15.88 -15.89 -5.51
C ASP A 267 15.97 -15.60 -7.01
N LEU A 268 15.78 -16.62 -7.85
CA LEU A 268 15.63 -16.48 -9.31
C LEU A 268 14.16 -16.32 -9.75
N GLY A 269 13.23 -16.35 -8.79
CA GLY A 269 11.79 -16.21 -8.99
C GLY A 269 11.25 -14.89 -8.45
N TYR A 270 10.21 -14.96 -7.61
CA TYR A 270 9.57 -13.78 -7.01
C TYR A 270 10.03 -13.47 -5.56
N GLY A 271 10.89 -14.32 -4.99
CA GLY A 271 11.40 -14.17 -3.62
C GLY A 271 10.30 -14.03 -2.56
N VAL A 272 10.60 -13.23 -1.53
CA VAL A 272 9.70 -13.03 -0.39
C VAL A 272 8.46 -12.19 -0.74
N GLN A 273 8.54 -11.36 -1.78
CA GLN A 273 7.44 -10.46 -2.19
C GLN A 273 6.55 -11.07 -3.28
N ALA A 274 6.50 -12.40 -3.34
CA ALA A 274 5.73 -13.09 -4.35
C ALA A 274 4.22 -12.74 -4.30
N PRO A 275 3.54 -12.77 -5.47
CA PRO A 275 2.09 -12.64 -5.53
C PRO A 275 1.40 -13.64 -4.59
N GLN A 276 0.22 -13.27 -4.08
CA GLN A 276 -0.54 -14.08 -3.11
C GLN A 276 -0.79 -15.53 -3.58
N GLN A 277 -1.07 -15.72 -4.87
CA GLN A 277 -1.31 -17.05 -5.45
C GLN A 277 -0.07 -17.96 -5.51
N ILE A 278 1.12 -17.39 -5.44
CA ILE A 278 2.41 -18.11 -5.46
C ILE A 278 2.93 -18.30 -4.04
N GLY A 279 2.78 -17.28 -3.20
CA GLY A 279 3.27 -17.26 -1.82
C GLY A 279 4.77 -16.97 -1.72
N PRO A 280 5.23 -16.45 -0.57
CA PRO A 280 6.60 -16.00 -0.36
C PRO A 280 7.59 -17.17 -0.46
N ASN A 281 8.77 -16.92 -1.01
CA ASN A 281 9.88 -17.87 -1.15
C ASN A 281 9.53 -19.20 -1.85
N SER A 282 8.48 -19.21 -2.67
CA SER A 282 8.11 -20.40 -3.44
C SER A 282 9.09 -20.66 -4.58
N THR A 283 9.55 -21.92 -4.68
CA THR A 283 10.24 -22.44 -5.87
C THR A 283 9.21 -22.68 -6.98
N LEU A 284 9.51 -22.24 -8.20
CA LEU A 284 8.61 -22.30 -9.35
C LEU A 284 9.05 -23.40 -10.31
N ILE A 285 8.11 -24.21 -10.78
CA ILE A 285 8.36 -25.29 -11.72
C ILE A 285 7.70 -24.93 -13.04
N PHE A 286 8.51 -24.69 -14.06
CA PHE A 286 8.02 -24.38 -15.40
C PHE A 286 8.34 -25.49 -16.36
N THR A 287 7.32 -25.96 -17.07
CA THR A 287 7.51 -26.68 -18.34
C THR A 287 7.44 -25.64 -19.45
N ILE A 288 8.47 -25.54 -20.28
CA ILE A 288 8.62 -24.49 -21.30
C ILE A 288 8.89 -25.14 -22.64
N GLU A 289 8.22 -24.66 -23.68
CA GLU A 289 8.51 -24.98 -25.07
C GLU A 289 8.66 -23.69 -25.88
N VAL A 290 9.82 -23.51 -26.54
CA VAL A 290 10.08 -22.33 -27.37
C VAL A 290 9.46 -22.54 -28.75
N LYS A 291 8.57 -21.64 -29.14
CA LYS A 291 7.84 -21.67 -30.42
C LYS A 291 8.51 -20.80 -31.48
N ALA A 292 9.03 -19.64 -31.09
CA ALA A 292 9.71 -18.72 -32.00
C ALA A 292 10.68 -17.81 -31.24
N ILE A 293 11.72 -17.36 -31.93
CA ILE A 293 12.64 -16.31 -31.48
C ILE A 293 12.63 -15.24 -32.56
N LYS A 294 12.40 -13.99 -32.16
CA LYS A 294 12.42 -12.84 -33.06
C LYS A 294 13.38 -11.79 -32.48
N PRO A 295 14.29 -11.22 -33.29
CA PRO A 295 15.01 -10.02 -32.91
C PRO A 295 14.00 -8.95 -32.50
N SER A 296 14.21 -8.31 -31.35
CA SER A 296 13.48 -7.07 -31.07
C SER A 296 13.87 -6.09 -32.16
N ASN A 297 12.92 -5.74 -33.03
CA ASN A 297 13.08 -4.64 -33.98
C ASN A 297 13.08 -3.32 -33.20
N ALA A 298 14.08 -3.10 -32.35
CA ALA A 298 14.52 -1.78 -31.91
C ALA A 298 15.54 -1.25 -32.93
N ALA A 299 15.14 -1.25 -34.20
CA ALA A 299 15.84 -0.58 -35.28
C ALA A 299 14.81 0.20 -36.10
N LYS A 300 14.40 1.34 -35.55
CA LYS A 300 14.25 2.62 -36.24
C LYS A 300 13.98 3.75 -35.27
#